data_AF-A0A1S9I296-F1
#
_entry.id   AF-A0A1S9I296-F1
#
_cell.length_a   1.000
_cell.length_b   1.000
_cell.length_c   1.000
_cell.angle_alpha   90.00
_cell.angle_beta   90.00
_cell.angle_gamma   90.00
#
_symmetry.space_group_name_H-M   'P 1'
#
loop_
_entity.id
_entity.type
_entity.pdbx_description
1 polymer ?
#
loop_
_entity_poly.entity_id
_entity_poly.type
_entity_poly.pdbx_seq_one_letter_code
_entity_poly.pdbx_strand_id
1 'polypeptide(L)' 'MTMKEVKESWNRNLLRIKKAEEVANQQPNLFEKYIDNFNELCRAMSYLMQEYENITGEEIPQKNFDNGF' A
#
# COMPACT_ATOMS: atom_id res chain seq x y z
N MET A 1 -3.50 10.49 11.74
CA MET A 1 -2.06 10.15 11.88
C MET A 1 -1.20 11.39 11.65
N THR A 2 0.08 11.40 12.03
CA THR A 2 1.03 12.44 11.60
C THR A 2 1.54 12.14 10.20
N MET A 3 2.02 13.17 9.48
CA MET A 3 2.58 13.00 8.13
C MET A 3 3.73 11.99 8.09
N LYS A 4 4.56 11.96 9.13
CA LYS A 4 5.67 11.00 9.26
C LYS A 4 5.14 9.56 9.32
N GLU A 5 4.14 9.31 10.15
CA GLU A 5 3.53 7.98 10.29
C GLU A 5 2.83 7.52 9.00
N VAL A 6 2.22 8.45 8.25
CA VAL A 6 1.63 8.15 6.94
C VAL A 6 2.70 7.68 5.97
N LYS A 7 3.80 8.43 5.81
CA LYS A 7 4.90 8.08 4.91
C LYS A 7 5.56 6.74 5.27
N GLU A 8 5.85 6.52 6.55
CA GLU A 8 6.45 5.25 7.00
C GLU A 8 5.51 4.07 6.79
N SER A 9 4.21 4.24 7.08
CA SER A 9 3.21 3.19 6.86
C SER A 9 2.98 2.91 5.38
N TRP A 10 3.01 3.94 4.54
CA TRP A 10 2.93 3.82 3.09
C TRP A 10 4.08 2.96 2.56
N ASN A 11 5.33 3.33 2.89
CA ASN A 11 6.51 2.61 2.40
C ASN A 11 6.50 1.14 2.84
N ARG A 12 6.07 0.85 4.07
CA ARG A 12 5.91 -0.54 4.54
C ARG A 12 4.84 -1.31 3.77
N ASN A 13 3.66 -0.73 3.58
CA ASN A 13 2.55 -1.44 2.90
C ASN A 13 2.82 -1.59 1.40
N LEU A 14 3.44 -0.59 0.76
CA LEU A 14 3.85 -0.66 -0.64
C LEU A 14 4.83 -1.82 -0.89
N LEU A 15 5.83 -2.00 -0.02
CA LEU A 15 6.75 -3.15 -0.11
C LEU A 15 6.00 -4.49 0.00
N ARG A 16 4.99 -4.57 0.87
CA ARG A 16 4.18 -5.79 1.05
C ARG A 16 3.30 -6.07 -0.17
N ILE A 17 2.71 -5.04 -0.79
CA ILE A 17 1.95 -5.17 -2.03
C ILE A 17 2.83 -5.71 -3.15
N LYS A 18 4.01 -5.11 -3.37
CA LYS A 18 4.95 -5.59 -4.41
C LYS A 18 5.32 -7.06 -4.21
N LYS A 19 5.59 -7.47 -2.97
CA LYS A 19 5.87 -8.88 -2.66
C LYS A 19 4.65 -9.78 -2.91
N ALA A 20 3.44 -9.30 -2.60
CA ALA A 20 2.22 -10.04 -2.88
C ALA A 20 1.98 -10.20 -4.39
N GLU A 21 2.28 -9.17 -5.19
CA GLU A 21 2.25 -9.22 -6.67
C GLU A 21 3.28 -10.21 -7.22
N GLU A 22 4.50 -10.23 -6.68
CA GLU A 22 5.51 -11.24 -7.03
C GLU A 22 5.01 -12.66 -6.76
N VAL A 23 4.39 -12.89 -5.60
CA VAL A 23 3.79 -14.20 -5.25
C VAL A 23 2.61 -14.52 -6.16
N ALA A 24 1.76 -13.56 -6.50
CA ALA A 24 0.66 -13.75 -7.43
C ALA A 24 1.14 -14.21 -8.81
N ASN A 25 2.25 -13.66 -9.28
CA ASN A 25 2.86 -14.01 -10.56
C ASN A 25 3.59 -15.36 -10.54
N GLN A 26 4.30 -15.68 -9.45
CA GLN A 26 5.12 -16.91 -9.38
C GLN A 26 4.34 -18.13 -8.88
N GLN A 27 3.40 -17.92 -7.94
CA GLN A 27 2.67 -18.97 -7.25
C GLN A 27 1.20 -18.59 -7.04
N PRO A 28 0.37 -18.53 -8.12
CA PRO A 28 -1.02 -18.09 -8.05
C PRO A 28 -1.86 -18.88 -7.03
N ASN A 29 -1.68 -20.20 -6.96
CA ASN A 29 -2.39 -21.06 -6.00
C ASN A 29 -2.04 -20.76 -4.53
N LEU A 30 -0.82 -20.25 -4.28
CA LEU A 30 -0.41 -19.81 -2.95
C LEU A 30 -0.99 -18.43 -2.66
N PHE A 31 -0.99 -17.53 -3.65
CA PHE A 31 -1.58 -16.20 -3.53
C PHE A 31 -3.07 -16.25 -3.20
N GLU A 32 -3.83 -17.16 -3.80
CA GLU A 32 -5.27 -17.34 -3.52
C GLU A 32 -5.53 -17.59 -2.03
N LYS A 33 -4.64 -18.32 -1.33
CA LYS A 33 -4.75 -18.55 0.12
C LYS A 33 -4.54 -17.30 0.96
N TYR A 34 -3.92 -16.26 0.42
CA TYR A 34 -3.60 -15.01 1.10
C TYR A 34 -4.34 -13.80 0.48
N ILE A 35 -5.35 -14.04 -0.35
CA ILE A 35 -6.07 -12.96 -1.04
C ILE A 35 -6.76 -12.01 -0.06
N ASP A 36 -7.25 -12.53 1.07
CA ASP A 36 -7.83 -11.72 2.13
C ASP A 36 -6.80 -10.80 2.78
N ASN A 37 -5.58 -11.29 3.03
CA ASN A 37 -4.49 -10.46 3.54
C ASN A 37 -4.07 -9.38 2.51
N PHE A 38 -4.12 -9.70 1.21
CA PHE A 38 -3.87 -8.72 0.16
C PHE A 38 -4.96 -7.65 0.12
N ASN A 39 -6.23 -8.03 0.25
CA ASN A 39 -7.35 -7.09 0.33
C ASN A 39 -7.24 -6.16 1.54
N GLU A 40 -6.79 -6.67 2.70
CA GLU A 40 -6.50 -5.85 3.87
C GLU A 40 -5.38 -4.83 3.61
N LEU A 41 -4.33 -5.22 2.89
CA LEU A 41 -3.26 -4.30 2.47
C LEU A 41 -3.79 -3.19 1.57
N CYS A 42 -4.63 -3.52 0.59
CA CYS A 42 -5.24 -2.52 -0.29
C CYS A 42 -6.11 -1.53 0.50
N ARG A 43 -6.93 -2.02 1.44
CA ARG A 43 -7.73 -1.15 2.33
C ARG A 43 -6.84 -0.24 3.17
N ALA A 44 -5.74 -0.75 3.72
CA ALA A 44 -4.79 0.04 4.48
C ALA A 44 -4.15 1.14 3.63
N MET A 45 -3.82 0.84 2.36
CA MET A 45 -3.31 1.86 1.42
C MET A 45 -4.35 2.93 1.13
N SER A 46 -5.61 2.56 0.86
CA SER A 46 -6.69 3.54 0.65
C SER A 46 -6.89 4.46 1.85
N TYR A 47 -6.83 3.92 3.07
CA TYR A 47 -6.89 4.73 4.28
C TYR A 47 -5.72 5.71 4.37
N LEU A 48 -4.50 5.28 4.03
CA LEU A 48 -3.32 6.15 4.02
C LEU A 48 -3.39 7.24 2.93
N MET A 49 -4.02 6.97 1.78
CA MET A 49 -4.30 7.99 0.76
C MET A 49 -5.19 9.09 1.33
N GLN A 50 -6.26 8.71 2.02
CA GLN A 50 -7.19 9.66 2.62
C GLN A 50 -6.55 10.44 3.77
N GLU A 51 -5.74 9.78 4.61
CA GLU A 51 -4.98 10.48 5.67
C GLU A 51 -3.97 11.47 5.09
N TYR A 52 -3.31 11.14 3.99
CA TYR A 52 -2.41 12.07 3.29
C TYR A 52 -3.18 13.30 2.81
N GLU A 53 -4.28 13.08 2.09
CA GLU A 53 -5.13 14.16 1.55
C GLU A 53 -5.68 15.05 2.67
N ASN A 54 -6.12 14.47 3.78
CA ASN A 54 -6.59 15.23 4.94
C ASN A 54 -5.49 16.13 5.55
N ILE A 55 -4.22 15.74 5.46
CA ILE A 55 -3.09 16.48 6.01
C ILE A 55 -2.58 17.55 5.05
N THR A 56 -2.50 17.25 3.75
CA THR A 56 -1.86 18.10 2.74
C THR A 56 -2.85 18.91 1.91
N GLY A 57 -4.11 18.47 1.81
CA GLY A 57 -5.08 18.97 0.84
C GLY A 57 -4.84 18.50 -0.60
N GLU A 58 -3.93 17.53 -0.80
CA GLU A 58 -3.50 17.07 -2.12
C GLU A 58 -3.57 15.54 -2.22
N GLU A 59 -3.74 15.01 -3.43
CA GLU A 59 -3.61 13.58 -3.70
C GLU A 59 -2.15 13.11 -3.61
N ILE A 60 -1.92 11.83 -3.31
CA ILE A 60 -0.59 11.26 -3.34
C ILE A 60 -0.01 11.34 -4.76
N PRO A 61 1.21 11.86 -4.96
CA PRO A 61 1.80 11.94 -6.30
C PRO A 61 2.03 10.55 -6.91
N GLN A 62 1.80 10.41 -8.22
CA GLN A 62 1.95 9.12 -8.92
C GLN A 62 3.31 8.44 -8.67
N LYS A 63 4.42 9.21 -8.66
CA LYS A 63 5.78 8.69 -8.41
C LYS A 63 5.92 7.93 -7.09
N ASN A 64 5.06 8.21 -6.12
CA ASN A 64 5.07 7.62 -4.78
C ASN A 64 4.34 6.27 -4.72
N PHE A 65 3.48 5.97 -5.69
CA PHE A 65 2.92 4.63 -5.87
C PHE A 65 3.99 3.66 -6.35
N ASP A 66 4.90 4.12 -7.20
CA ASP A 66 5.97 3.27 -7.73
C ASP A 66 7.15 3.15 -6.76
N ASN A 67 7.51 4.24 -6.08
CA ASN A 67 8.79 4.32 -5.34
C ASN A 67 8.65 4.56 -3.83
N GLY A 68 7.43 4.79 -3.33
CA GLY A 68 7.23 5.24 -1.96
C GLY A 68 7.50 6.74 -1.76
N PHE A 69 7.40 7.18 -0.51
CA PHE A 69 7.72 8.53 -0.04
C PHE A 69 9.18 8.70 0.36
#